data_AF-A0A950PLY7-F1
#
_entry.id   AF-A0A950PLY7-F1
#
_cell.length_a   1.000
_cell.length_b   1.000
_cell.length_c   1.000
_cell.angle_alpha   90.00
_cell.angle_beta   90.00
_cell.angle_gamma   90.00
#
_symmetry.space_group_name_H-M   'P 1'
#
loop_
_entity.id
_entity.type
_entity.pdbx_description
1 polymer ?
#
loop_
_entity_poly.entity_id
_entity_poly.type
_entity_poly.pdbx_seq_one_letter_code
_entity_poly.pdbx_strand_id
1 'polypeptide(L)' 'MLSSVAARADVFRFIEVEYNRTRLRKHPEVGYLTPLETRILLQQDLAPAA' A
#
# COMPACT_ATOMS: atom_id res chain seq x y z
N MET A 1 1.25 -23.49 11.35
CA MET A 1 2.22 -22.48 10.89
C MET A 1 1.64 -21.79 9.67
N LEU A 2 1.16 -20.55 9.80
CA LEU A 2 0.81 -19.76 8.62
C LEU A 2 2.08 -19.61 7.78
N SER A 3 1.99 -19.93 6.49
CA SER A 3 3.13 -19.79 5.59
C SER A 3 3.63 -18.35 5.65
N SER A 4 4.94 -18.16 5.50
CA SER A 4 5.58 -16.83 5.53
C SER A 4 4.89 -15.80 4.61
N VAL A 5 4.23 -16.27 3.55
CA VAL A 5 3.44 -15.46 2.62
C VAL A 5 2.15 -14.92 3.26
N ALA A 6 1.40 -15.77 3.96
CA ALA A 6 0.14 -15.38 4.60
C ALA A 6 0.39 -14.35 5.72
N ALA A 7 1.44 -14.58 6.52
CA ALA A 7 1.83 -13.65 7.59
C ALA A 7 2.20 -12.26 7.02
N ARG A 8 2.90 -12.20 5.88
CA ARG A 8 3.19 -10.93 5.21
C ARG A 8 1.91 -10.25 4.72
N ALA A 9 1.01 -10.99 4.07
CA ALA A 9 -0.24 -10.45 3.55
C ALA A 9 -1.10 -9.82 4.65
N ASP A 10 -1.16 -10.43 5.84
CA ASP A 10 -1.89 -9.88 6.98
C ASP A 10 -1.27 -8.59 7.55
N VAL A 11 0.06 -8.52 7.62
CA VAL A 11 0.76 -7.29 8.02
C VAL A 11 0.50 -6.16 7.03
N PHE A 12 0.56 -6.45 5.72
CA PHE A 12 0.24 -5.45 4.70
C PHE A 12 -1.20 -4.97 4.81
N ARG A 13 -2.16 -5.88 4.97
CA ARG A 13 -3.58 -5.54 5.16
C ARG A 13 -3.81 -4.68 6.40
N PHE A 14 -3.17 -5.00 7.53
CA PHE A 14 -3.25 -4.19 8.75
C PHE A 14 -2.69 -2.78 8.54
N ILE A 15 -1.52 -2.67 7.87
CA ILE A 15 -0.93 -1.38 7.56
C ILE A 15 -1.85 -0.58 6.63
N GLU A 16 -2.38 -1.22 5.59
CA GLU A 16 -3.23 -0.63 4.56
C GLU A 16 -4.56 -0.09 5.09
N VAL A 17 -5.23 -0.88 5.92
CA VAL A 17 -6.60 -0.54 6.36
C VAL A 17 -6.60 0.20 7.69
N GLU A 18 -5.78 -0.23 8.65
CA GLU A 18 -5.92 0.22 10.04
C GLU A 18 -4.85 1.22 10.47
N TYR A 19 -3.58 0.94 10.18
CA TYR A 19 -2.48 1.82 10.61
C TYR A 19 -2.54 3.19 9.91
N ASN A 20 -2.87 3.19 8.63
CA ASN A 20 -2.80 4.40 7.82
C ASN A 20 -4.00 5.33 7.99
N ARG A 21 -5.19 4.82 8.33
CA ARG A 21 -6.37 5.67 8.54
C ARG A 21 -6.18 6.82 9.53
N THR A 22 -5.32 6.66 10.52
CA THR A 22 -5.07 7.69 11.55
C THR A 22 -3.79 8.50 11.33
N ARG A 23 -2.92 8.07 10.41
CA ARG A 23 -1.55 8.60 10.27
C ARG A 23 -1.15 9.02 8.86
N LEU A 24 -1.96 8.71 7.84
CA LEU A 24 -1.60 9.05 6.48
C LEU A 24 -1.61 10.58 6.32
N ARG A 25 -0.46 11.14 5.94
CA ARG A 25 -0.39 12.53 5.49
C ARG A 25 -1.02 12.60 4.11
N LYS A 26 -1.87 13.60 3.89
CA LYS A 26 -2.49 13.87 2.58
C LYS A 26 -1.37 14.15 1.56
N HIS A 27 -1.28 13.34 0.51
CA HIS A 27 -0.42 13.62 -0.63
C HIS A 27 -0.88 14.93 -1.29
N PRO A 28 0.04 15.85 -1.60
CA PRO A 28 -0.33 17.17 -2.12
C PRO A 28 -1.12 17.10 -3.43
N GLU A 29 -0.79 16.15 -4.31
CA GLU A 29 -1.44 16.02 -5.62
C GLU A 29 -2.60 15.02 -5.67
N VAL A 30 -2.51 13.88 -4.95
CA VAL A 30 -3.45 12.76 -5.09
C VAL A 30 -4.35 12.60 -3.85
N GLY A 31 -4.18 13.43 -2.83
CA GLY A 31 -4.97 13.33 -1.59
C GLY A 31 -4.54 12.16 -0.70
N TYR A 32 -5.49 11.48 -0.07
CA TYR A 32 -5.17 10.31 0.75
C TYR A 32 -5.04 9.09 -0.15
N LEU A 33 -3.82 8.57 -0.27
CA LEU A 33 -3.57 7.31 -0.96
C LEU A 33 -3.52 6.18 0.06
N THR A 34 -4.34 5.16 -0.13
CA THR A 34 -4.11 3.90 0.58
C THR A 34 -2.78 3.29 0.13
N PRO A 35 -2.12 2.45 0.94
CA PRO A 35 -0.87 1.84 0.50
C PRO A 35 -1.05 0.85 -0.65
N LEU A 36 -2.26 0.29 -0.84
CA LEU A 36 -2.58 -0.48 -2.04
C LEU A 36 -2.49 0.38 -3.30
N GLU A 37 -3.12 1.56 -3.27
CA GLU A 37 -3.05 2.53 -4.38
C GLU A 37 -1.61 3.01 -4.59
N THR A 38 -0.86 3.24 -3.50
CA THR A 38 0.56 3.60 -3.56
C THR A 38 1.37 2.50 -4.25
N ARG A 39 1.10 1.23 -3.94
CA ARG A 39 1.78 0.09 -4.56
C ARG A 39 1.43 -0.03 -6.04
N ILE A 40 0.17 0.15 -6.41
CA ILE A 40 -0.26 0.13 -7.80
C ILE A 40 0.43 1.26 -8.58
N LEU A 41 0.42 2.48 -8.05
CA LEU A 41 1.11 3.63 -8.67
C LEU A 41 2.61 3.39 -8.78
N LEU A 42 3.25 2.87 -7.74
CA LEU A 42 4.68 2.53 -7.78
C LEU A 42 4.97 1.43 -8.80
N GLN A 43 4.12 0.41 -8.91
CA GLN A 43 4.27 -0.64 -9.91
C GLN A 43 4.05 -0.13 -11.33
N GLN A 44 3.15 0.84 -11.52
CA GLN A 44 2.93 1.51 -12.80
C GLN A 44 4.11 2.40 -13.18
N ASP A 45 4.68 3.14 -12.24
CA ASP A 45 5.86 3.99 -12.45
C ASP A 45 7.12 3.15 -12.76
N LEU A 46 7.24 1.98 -12.13
CA LEU A 46 8.30 1.01 -12.39
C LEU A 46 8.04 0.14 -13.63
N ALA A 47 6.85 0.19 -14.23
CA ALA A 47 6.56 -0.55 -15.44
C ALA A 47 7.24 0.15 -16.63
N PRO A 48 8.02 -0.58 -17.45
CA PRO A 48 8.63 0.02 -18.63
C PRO A 48 7.54 0.54 -19.57
N ALA A 49 7.71 1.76 -20.10
CA ALA A 49 6.86 2.27 -21.16
C ALA A 49 6.96 1.33 -22.37
N ALA A 50 5.82 0.80 -22.81
CA ALA A 50 5.72 -0.13 -23.92
C ALA A 50 6.09 0.52 -25.27
#